data_AF-A0A7Y3M750-F1
#
_entry.id   AF-A0A7Y3M750-F1
#
_cell.length_a   1.000
_cell.length_b   1.000
_cell.length_c   1.000
_cell.angle_alpha   90.00
_cell.angle_beta   90.00
_cell.angle_gamma   90.00
#
_symmetry.space_group_name_H-M   'P 1'
#
loop_
_entity.id
_entity.type
_entity.pdbx_description
1 polymer ?
#
loop_
_entity_poly.entity_id
_entity_poly.type
_entity_poly.pdbx_seq_one_letter_code
_entity_poly.pdbx_strand_id
1 'polypeptide(L)'
;MTEEQLVALDDYADSAHFSPREKLALEYADRITLSDRDVDEPFFEALQAEFTEPSQIVELTAIVAFENFRSKFNHALLVESNGICRIALQTNA
;
A
#
# COMPACT_ATOMS: atom_id res chain seq x y z
N MET A 1 7.31 11.73 0.92
CA MET A 1 6.25 11.80 -0.10
C MET A 1 6.09 13.25 -0.52
N THR A 2 6.30 13.56 -1.81
CA THR A 2 6.11 14.92 -2.36
C THR A 2 4.66 15.14 -2.79
N GLU A 3 4.28 16.37 -3.13
CA GLU A 3 2.93 16.66 -3.66
C GLU A 3 2.68 15.91 -4.97
N GLU A 4 3.69 15.80 -5.85
CA GLU A 4 3.59 15.06 -7.10
C GLU A 4 3.36 13.57 -6.86
N GLN A 5 4.05 12.99 -5.87
CA GLN A 5 3.82 11.61 -5.46
C GLN A 5 2.40 11.42 -4.88
N LEU A 6 1.90 12.36 -4.08
CA LEU A 6 0.54 12.30 -3.54
C LEU A 6 -0.51 12.32 -4.67
N VAL A 7 -0.33 13.17 -5.67
CA VAL A 7 -1.26 13.27 -6.81
C VAL A 7 -1.19 12.01 -7.68
N ALA A 8 -0.01 11.44 -7.85
CA ALA A 8 0.22 10.25 -8.68
C ALA A 8 -0.03 8.92 -7.96
N LEU A 9 -0.47 8.93 -6.69
CA LEU A 9 -0.57 7.72 -5.89
C LEU A 9 -1.58 6.71 -6.46
N ASP A 10 -2.69 7.16 -7.04
CA ASP A 10 -3.69 6.28 -7.65
C ASP A 10 -3.17 5.55 -8.91
N ASP A 11 -2.10 6.07 -9.51
CA ASP A 11 -1.45 5.55 -10.73
C ASP A 11 0.05 5.33 -10.50
N TYR A 12 0.42 4.90 -9.29
CA TYR A 12 1.83 4.78 -8.90
C TYR A 12 2.60 3.79 -9.78
N ALA A 13 1.92 2.76 -10.31
CA ALA A 13 2.51 1.72 -11.13
C ALA A 13 3.15 2.30 -12.40
N ASP A 14 2.48 3.23 -13.07
CA ASP A 14 2.93 3.85 -14.31
C ASP A 14 3.62 5.22 -14.10
N SER A 15 3.45 5.82 -12.92
CA SER A 15 4.05 7.12 -12.57
C SER A 15 5.58 7.13 -12.57
N ALA A 16 6.18 8.17 -13.13
CA ALA A 16 7.62 8.43 -13.07
C ALA A 16 8.08 9.04 -11.74
N HIS A 17 7.16 9.37 -10.83
CA HIS A 17 7.47 9.99 -9.54
C HIS A 17 7.88 9.00 -8.45
N PHE A 18 7.82 7.70 -8.74
CA PHE A 18 8.20 6.64 -7.83
C PHE A 18 9.37 5.83 -8.39
N SER A 19 10.37 5.61 -7.54
CA SER A 19 11.44 4.66 -7.81
C SER A 19 10.90 3.23 -7.91
N PRO A 20 11.64 2.29 -8.54
CA PRO A 20 11.27 0.88 -8.56
C PRO A 20 11.01 0.30 -7.16
N ARG A 21 11.81 0.71 -6.17
CA ARG A 21 11.65 0.34 -4.76
C ARG A 21 10.33 0.80 -4.17
N GLU A 22 9.98 2.06 -4.40
CA GLU A 22 8.72 2.63 -3.90
C GLU A 22 7.51 1.94 -4.55
N LYS A 23 7.57 1.65 -5.86
CA LYS A 23 6.50 0.91 -6.56
C LYS A 23 6.32 -0.50 -6.00
N LEU A 24 7.41 -1.21 -5.71
CA LEU A 24 7.36 -2.52 -5.05
C LEU A 24 6.74 -2.45 -3.65
N ALA A 25 7.08 -1.42 -2.87
CA ALA A 25 6.47 -1.21 -1.54
C ALA A 25 4.96 -0.95 -1.63
N LEU A 26 4.53 -0.15 -2.60
CA LEU A 26 3.11 0.18 -2.82
C LEU A 26 2.33 -1.05 -3.31
N GLU A 27 2.87 -1.82 -4.26
CA GLU A 27 2.24 -3.06 -4.73
C GLU A 27 2.19 -4.13 -3.63
N TYR A 28 3.19 -4.18 -2.75
CA TYR A 28 3.14 -5.05 -1.57
C TYR A 28 2.03 -4.62 -0.59
N ALA A 29 1.85 -3.31 -0.38
CA ALA A 29 0.75 -2.79 0.42
C ALA A 29 -0.62 -3.12 -0.20
N ASP A 30 -0.77 -2.98 -1.52
CA ASP A 30 -1.98 -3.38 -2.24
C ASP A 30 -2.27 -4.89 -2.06
N ARG A 31 -1.26 -5.75 -2.24
CA ARG A 31 -1.40 -7.22 -2.11
C ARG A 31 -1.76 -7.69 -0.71
N ILE A 32 -1.33 -6.99 0.34
CA ILE A 32 -1.73 -7.30 1.73
C ILE A 32 -3.13 -6.76 2.06
N THR A 33 -3.57 -5.72 1.37
CA THR A 33 -4.79 -4.97 1.73
C THR A 33 -6.02 -5.44 0.94
N LEU A 34 -5.86 -5.70 -0.34
CA LEU A 34 -6.92 -6.07 -1.26
C LEU A 34 -7.11 -7.59 -1.27
N SER A 35 -8.32 -8.05 -0.96
CA SER A 35 -8.60 -9.48 -0.79
C SER A 35 -8.60 -10.30 -2.09
N ASP A 36 -8.55 -9.64 -3.25
CA ASP A 36 -8.45 -10.23 -4.58
C ASP A 36 -7.00 -10.33 -5.09
N ARG A 37 -6.01 -9.92 -4.27
CA ARG A 37 -4.58 -9.99 -4.56
C ARG A 37 -3.87 -10.83 -3.51
N ASP A 38 -2.71 -11.37 -3.87
CA ASP A 38 -1.88 -12.17 -2.95
C ASP A 38 -0.39 -11.84 -3.13
N VAL A 39 0.41 -12.09 -2.11
CA VAL A 39 1.88 -12.02 -2.16
C VAL A 39 2.40 -13.37 -2.65
N ASP A 40 2.40 -13.54 -3.97
CA ASP A 40 2.92 -14.75 -4.61
C ASP A 40 4.45 -14.84 -4.55
N GLU A 41 4.97 -16.04 -4.79
CA GLU A 41 6.42 -16.34 -4.71
C GLU A 41 7.26 -15.47 -5.67
N PRO A 42 6.91 -15.30 -6.97
CA PRO A 42 7.66 -14.42 -7.86
C PRO A 42 7.72 -12.96 -7.38
N PHE A 43 6.61 -12.44 -6.83
CA PHE A 43 6.59 -11.10 -6.28
C PHE A 43 7.44 -10.99 -5.02
N PHE A 44 7.38 -11.99 -4.13
CA PHE A 44 8.17 -11.99 -2.92
C PHE A 44 9.68 -12.08 -3.21
N GLU A 45 10.09 -12.84 -4.23
CA GLU A 45 11.48 -12.85 -4.71
C GLU A 45 11.94 -11.48 -5.21
N ALA A 46 11.09 -10.77 -5.99
CA ALA A 46 11.38 -9.40 -6.41
C ALA A 46 11.49 -8.43 -5.22
N LEU A 47 10.64 -8.62 -4.21
CA LEU A 47 10.70 -7.85 -2.97
C LEU A 47 12.02 -8.10 -2.22
N GLN A 48 12.47 -9.35 -2.10
CA GLN A 48 13.74 -9.68 -1.45
C GLN A 48 14.97 -9.16 -2.21
N ALA A 49 14.90 -9.12 -3.55
CA ALA A 49 15.97 -8.58 -4.37
C ALA A 49 16.19 -7.07 -4.14
N GLU A 50 15.11 -6.34 -3.88
CA GLU A 50 15.16 -4.90 -3.63
C GLU A 50 15.36 -4.57 -2.14
N PHE A 51 14.68 -5.29 -1.23
CA PHE A 51 14.76 -5.12 0.22
C PHE A 51 15.75 -6.13 0.82
N THR A 52 17.04 -5.84 0.65
CA THR A 52 18.14 -6.81 0.87
C THR A 52 18.31 -7.29 2.30
N GLU A 53 17.90 -6.48 3.29
CA GLU A 53 17.92 -6.88 4.70
C GLU A 53 16.56 -7.45 5.10
N PRO A 54 16.47 -8.69 5.64
CA PRO A 54 15.20 -9.29 6.00
C PRO A 54 14.34 -8.45 6.96
N SER A 55 14.97 -7.64 7.82
CA SER A 55 14.26 -6.73 8.73
C SER A 55 13.45 -5.66 7.99
N GLN A 56 13.87 -5.24 6.79
CA GLN A 56 13.14 -4.23 6.03
C GLN A 56 11.77 -4.73 5.57
N ILE A 57 11.69 -6.00 5.13
CA ILE A 57 10.40 -6.60 4.76
C ILE A 57 9.54 -6.75 6.01
N VAL A 58 10.10 -7.20 7.13
CA VAL A 58 9.38 -7.32 8.41
C VAL A 58 8.80 -5.97 8.85
N GLU A 59 9.60 -4.89 8.78
CA GLU A 59 9.16 -3.53 9.11
C GLU A 59 8.06 -3.05 8.15
N LEU A 60 8.22 -3.29 6.85
CA LEU A 60 7.21 -2.95 5.85
C LEU A 60 5.89 -3.70 6.11
N THR A 61 5.94 -5.01 6.34
CA THR A 61 4.77 -5.82 6.69
C THR A 61 4.10 -5.30 7.96
N ALA A 62 4.87 -4.94 8.98
CA ALA A 62 4.34 -4.44 10.25
C ALA A 62 3.56 -3.12 10.06
N ILE A 63 4.09 -2.19 9.27
CA ILE A 63 3.42 -0.92 8.97
C ILE A 63 2.13 -1.16 8.18
N VAL A 64 2.17 -1.96 7.12
CA VAL A 64 0.99 -2.26 6.30
C VAL A 64 -0.10 -2.95 7.13
N ALA A 65 0.28 -3.96 7.93
CA ALA A 65 -0.65 -4.66 8.80
C ALA A 65 -1.27 -3.72 9.85
N PHE A 66 -0.48 -2.82 10.43
CA PHE A 66 -0.96 -1.85 11.40
C PHE A 66 -1.96 -0.86 10.79
N GLU A 67 -1.70 -0.35 9.59
CA GLU A 67 -2.65 0.55 8.92
C GLU A 67 -3.93 -0.17 8.49
N ASN A 68 -3.85 -1.45 8.08
CA ASN A 68 -5.04 -2.26 7.81
C ASN A 68 -5.88 -2.50 9.07
N PHE A 69 -5.24 -2.75 10.21
CA PHE A 69 -5.92 -2.80 11.50
C PHE A 69 -6.59 -1.46 11.82
N ARG A 70 -5.84 -0.35 11.76
CA ARG A 70 -6.35 0.99 12.07
C ARG A 70 -7.52 1.38 11.17
N SER A 71 -7.43 1.11 9.87
CA SER A 71 -8.50 1.37 8.91
C SER A 71 -9.80 0.66 9.31
N LYS A 72 -9.75 -0.64 9.58
CA LYS A 72 -10.92 -1.44 10.00
C LYS A 72 -11.44 -1.02 11.38
N PHE A 73 -10.54 -0.77 12.32
CA PHE A 73 -10.88 -0.33 13.68
C PHE A 73 -11.60 1.02 13.67
N ASN A 74 -11.05 2.01 12.96
CA ASN A 74 -11.64 3.34 12.84
C ASN A 74 -13.00 3.27 12.13
N HIS A 75 -13.10 2.49 11.05
CA HIS A 75 -14.35 2.30 10.33
C HIS A 75 -15.45 1.69 11.21
N ALA A 76 -15.13 0.64 11.98
CA ALA A 76 -16.06 -0.01 12.89
C ALA A 76 -16.58 0.91 14.00
N LEU A 77 -15.80 1.94 14.38
CA LEU A 77 -16.16 2.95 15.36
C LEU A 77 -16.77 4.23 14.75
N LEU A 78 -17.07 4.23 13.46
CA LEU A 78 -17.61 5.38 12.72
C LEU A 78 -16.74 6.64 12.85
N VAL A 79 -15.42 6.46 12.98
CA VAL A 79 -14.47 7.58 12.96
C VAL A 79 -14.43 8.14 11.54
N GLU A 80 -14.72 9.44 11.40
CA GLU A 80 -14.76 10.10 10.10
C GLU A 80 -13.36 10.23 9.47
N SER A 81 -13.35 10.20 8.14
CA SER A 81 -12.18 10.55 7.34
C SER A 81 -11.84 12.03 7.51
N ASN A 82 -10.56 12.36 7.56
CA ASN A 82 -10.08 13.74 7.51
C ASN A 82 -10.08 14.33 6.07
N GLY A 83 -10.60 13.60 5.09
CA GLY A 83 -10.71 14.05 3.69
C GLY A 83 -9.41 14.01 2.89
N ILE A 84 -8.30 13.52 3.46
CA ILE A 84 -6.99 13.51 2.80
C ILE A 84 -6.86 12.35 1.80
N CYS A 85 -7.43 11.18 2.14
CA CYS A 85 -7.41 10.01 1.28
C CYS A 85 -8.61 10.04 0.31
N ARG A 86 -8.33 10.14 -0.99
CA ARG A 86 -9.33 10.00 -2.06
C ARG A 86 -9.61 8.52 -2.29
N ILE A 87 -10.40 7.90 -1.42
CA ILE A 87 -10.87 6.54 -1.68
C ILE A 87 -11.93 6.65 -2.79
N ALA A 88 -11.67 6.01 -3.93
CA ALA A 88 -12.72 5.74 -4.91
C ALA A 88 -13.70 4.76 -4.26
N LEU A 89 -14.70 5.29 -3.55
CA LEU A 89 -15.81 4.49 -3.05
C LEU A 89 -16.50 3.91 -4.28
N GLN A 90 -16.27 2.62 -4.54
CA GLN A 90 -17.07 1.87 -5.49
C GLN A 90 -18.52 1.96 -5.01
N THR A 91 -19.29 2.81 -5.66
CA THR A 91 -20.73 2.91 -5.44
C THR A 91 -21.30 1.67 -6.14
N ASN A 92 -21.52 0.61 -5.38
CA ASN A 92 -22.33 -0.50 -5.88
C ASN A 92 -23.73 0.06 -6.13
N ALA A 93 -24.06 0.24 -7.41
CA ALA A 93 -25.40 0.57 -7.89
C ALA A 93 -26.35 -0.63 -7.74
#